data_AF-A0A957ID65-F1
#
_entry.id   AF-A0A957ID65-F1
#
_cell.length_a   1.000
_cell.length_b   1.000
_cell.length_c   1.000
_cell.angle_alpha   90.00
_cell.angle_beta   90.00
_cell.angle_gamma   90.00
#
_symmetry.space_group_name_H-M   'P 1'
#
loop_
_entity.id
_entity.type
_entity.pdbx_description
1 polymer ?
#
loop_
_entity_poly.entity_id
_entity_poly.type
_entity_poly.pdbx_seq_one_letter_code
_entity_poly.pdbx_strand_id
1 'polypeptide(L)'
;MAFDFSFEIDAVDSGSGGRNGRFLTPHGSIETPVFAPVGTQATVKAMRPSDLQAMGADLILGNTYHLYLRPGDEIVAAMGGLHNFMGWHGPILTDSGGFQVFSLSDTRKIDADGVTFKSHLDGSEHRFTPEKSIAIQENLGADIIMMFDECPPPNDRAYVEKSLTRTHPWAKRCVAAKIRPDQALFGIVQGGKFQDLRVASAQFLMELDLPGYAIGGLAVGETKSEMYQVLDWLDPVLPQDKPRYLMGVGAP
;
A
#
# COMPACT_ATOMS: atom_id res chain seq x y z
N MET A 1 20.32 -11.70 7.87
CA MET A 1 19.71 -12.66 6.91
C MET A 1 18.43 -12.03 6.42
N ALA A 2 18.01 -12.31 5.18
CA ALA A 2 16.72 -11.81 4.70
C ALA A 2 15.58 -12.51 5.42
N PHE A 3 14.48 -11.80 5.66
CA PHE A 3 13.27 -12.43 6.16
C PHE A 3 12.61 -13.20 5.03
N ASP A 4 12.15 -14.41 5.32
CA ASP A 4 11.46 -15.26 4.34
C ASP A 4 9.96 -15.02 4.46
N PHE A 5 9.43 -14.16 3.59
CA PHE A 5 8.00 -13.88 3.53
C PHE A 5 7.29 -15.04 2.83
N SER A 6 6.34 -15.66 3.52
CA SER A 6 5.52 -16.74 2.96
C SER A 6 4.05 -16.45 3.12
N PHE A 7 3.26 -16.88 2.12
CA PHE A 7 1.81 -16.89 2.18
C PHE A 7 1.32 -18.32 2.03
N GLU A 8 0.71 -18.84 3.08
CA GLU A 8 0.14 -20.19 3.12
C GLU A 8 -1.37 -20.08 3.00
N ILE A 9 -1.98 -20.89 2.12
CA ILE A 9 -3.43 -20.93 1.96
C ILE A 9 -3.94 -22.19 2.66
N ASP A 10 -4.77 -22.01 3.68
CA ASP A 10 -5.34 -23.10 4.46
C ASP A 10 -6.59 -23.67 3.80
N ALA A 11 -7.42 -22.80 3.23
CA ALA A 11 -8.65 -23.20 2.58
C ALA A 11 -9.05 -22.23 1.47
N VAL A 12 -9.68 -22.78 0.43
CA VAL A 12 -10.33 -22.02 -0.64
C VAL A 12 -11.77 -22.53 -0.76
N ASP A 13 -12.73 -21.60 -0.67
CA ASP A 13 -14.14 -21.92 -0.91
C ASP A 13 -14.38 -22.15 -2.40
N SER A 14 -14.92 -23.33 -2.77
CA SER A 14 -15.09 -23.72 -4.17
C SER A 14 -16.17 -22.95 -4.93
N GLY A 15 -17.07 -22.26 -4.22
CA GLY A 15 -18.18 -21.52 -4.84
C GLY A 15 -17.84 -20.05 -5.09
N SER A 16 -17.20 -19.41 -4.12
CA SER A 16 -16.89 -17.97 -4.12
C SER A 16 -15.44 -17.65 -4.47
N GLY A 17 -14.52 -18.62 -4.36
CA GLY A 17 -13.07 -18.37 -4.47
C GLY A 17 -12.47 -17.66 -3.25
N GLY A 18 -13.26 -17.47 -2.17
CA GLY A 18 -12.77 -16.89 -0.92
C GLY A 18 -11.62 -17.72 -0.34
N ARG A 19 -10.54 -17.06 0.08
CA ARG A 19 -9.33 -17.70 0.61
C ARG A 19 -9.18 -17.39 2.10
N ASN A 20 -8.90 -18.42 2.88
CA ASN A 20 -8.35 -18.31 4.22
C ASN A 20 -6.89 -18.76 4.17
N GLY A 21 -6.02 -18.03 4.84
CA GLY A 21 -4.60 -18.32 4.87
C GLY A 21 -3.83 -17.37 5.75
N ARG A 22 -2.50 -17.49 5.74
CA ARG A 22 -1.61 -16.81 6.67
C ARG A 22 -0.41 -16.21 5.96
N PHE A 23 -0.13 -14.94 6.22
CA PHE A 23 1.07 -14.25 5.73
C PHE A 23 2.08 -14.06 6.86
N LEU A 24 3.29 -14.60 6.72
CA LEU A 24 4.32 -14.51 7.74
C LEU A 24 5.11 -13.20 7.61
N THR A 25 5.29 -12.47 8.72
CA THR A 25 6.06 -11.22 8.79
C THR A 25 7.01 -11.20 10.01
N PRO A 26 8.02 -10.31 10.06
CA PRO A 26 8.95 -10.24 11.19
C PRO A 26 8.29 -10.01 12.56
N HIS A 27 7.16 -9.31 12.61
CA HIS A 27 6.46 -8.99 13.85
C HIS A 27 5.21 -9.86 14.08
N GLY A 28 5.10 -11.00 13.40
CA GLY A 28 4.02 -11.98 13.60
C GLY A 28 3.38 -12.45 12.30
N SER A 29 2.51 -13.45 12.41
CA SER A 29 1.67 -13.87 11.29
C SER A 29 0.42 -13.00 11.19
N ILE A 30 -0.04 -12.80 9.96
CA ILE A 30 -1.31 -12.14 9.64
C ILE A 30 -2.27 -13.23 9.14
N GLU A 31 -3.32 -13.51 9.89
CA GLU A 31 -4.42 -14.38 9.45
C GLU A 31 -5.28 -13.63 8.43
N THR A 32 -5.62 -14.25 7.30
CA THR A 32 -6.35 -13.61 6.19
C THR A 32 -7.67 -14.34 5.92
N PRO A 33 -8.76 -13.63 5.59
CA PRO A 33 -8.85 -12.19 5.31
C PRO A 33 -8.74 -11.32 6.58
N VAL A 34 -8.03 -10.20 6.46
CA VAL A 34 -7.78 -9.26 7.56
C VAL A 34 -8.30 -7.87 7.22
N PHE A 35 -8.77 -7.15 8.24
CA PHE A 35 -9.01 -5.71 8.17
C PHE A 35 -7.93 -4.97 8.95
N ALA A 36 -7.34 -3.92 8.37
CA ALA A 36 -6.29 -3.13 9.00
C ALA A 36 -6.84 -1.78 9.51
N PRO A 37 -6.98 -1.57 10.84
CA PRO A 37 -7.29 -0.25 11.39
C PRO A 37 -6.23 0.78 10.98
N VAL A 38 -6.67 2.00 10.67
CA VAL A 38 -5.78 3.05 10.15
C VAL A 38 -5.21 3.91 11.26
N GLY A 39 -3.89 3.86 11.42
CA GLY A 39 -3.07 4.72 12.26
C GLY A 39 -2.49 5.90 11.48
N THR A 40 -3.20 7.04 11.49
CA THR A 40 -2.81 8.21 10.66
C THR A 40 -1.52 8.89 11.13
N GLN A 41 -1.31 9.04 12.44
CA GLN A 41 -0.13 9.71 13.02
C GLN A 41 0.46 8.84 14.13
N ALA A 42 0.89 7.63 13.76
CA ALA A 42 1.36 6.61 14.71
C ALA A 42 0.33 6.27 15.81
N THR A 43 -0.95 6.45 15.54
CA THR A 43 -2.03 6.09 16.46
C THR A 43 -3.30 5.82 15.67
N VAL A 44 -3.99 4.73 16.00
CA VAL A 44 -5.41 4.59 15.65
C VAL A 44 -6.18 5.54 16.55
N LYS A 45 -7.02 6.39 15.97
CA LYS A 45 -7.64 7.49 16.71
C LYS A 45 -8.54 6.94 17.82
N ALA A 46 -8.37 7.49 19.03
CA ALA A 46 -9.12 7.15 20.24
C ALA A 46 -8.94 5.71 20.77
N MET A 47 -7.93 4.96 20.30
CA MET A 47 -7.67 3.58 20.72
C MET A 47 -6.23 3.42 21.19
N ARG A 48 -6.00 2.72 22.30
CA ARG A 48 -4.65 2.30 22.69
C ARG A 48 -4.26 1.02 21.93
N PRO A 49 -2.96 0.75 21.72
CA PRO A 49 -2.50 -0.52 21.14
C PRO A 49 -3.08 -1.76 21.84
N SER A 50 -3.18 -1.73 23.17
CA SER A 50 -3.77 -2.83 23.96
C SER A 50 -5.25 -3.07 23.65
N ASP A 51 -6.01 -2.02 23.35
CA ASP A 51 -7.42 -2.13 23.02
C ASP A 51 -7.58 -2.76 21.62
N LEU A 52 -6.70 -2.42 20.67
CA LEU A 52 -6.66 -3.05 19.34
C LEU A 52 -6.33 -4.54 19.43
N GLN A 53 -5.34 -4.92 20.23
CA GLN A 53 -5.01 -6.32 20.47
C GLN A 53 -6.16 -7.09 21.11
N ALA A 54 -6.84 -6.51 22.11
CA ALA A 54 -7.98 -7.14 22.76
C ALA A 54 -9.18 -7.36 21.81
N MET A 55 -9.30 -6.55 20.74
CA MET A 55 -10.30 -6.74 19.69
C MET A 55 -9.87 -7.72 18.60
N GLY A 56 -8.65 -8.27 18.67
CA GLY A 56 -8.12 -9.21 17.67
C GLY A 56 -7.65 -8.54 16.38
N ALA A 57 -7.15 -7.30 16.43
CA ALA A 57 -6.48 -6.71 15.28
C ALA A 57 -5.10 -7.39 15.09
N ASP A 58 -4.87 -7.93 13.90
CA ASP A 58 -3.58 -8.58 13.55
C ASP A 58 -2.67 -7.66 12.70
N LEU A 59 -3.21 -6.56 12.17
CA LEU A 59 -2.50 -5.66 11.27
C LEU A 59 -2.98 -4.23 11.49
N ILE A 60 -2.05 -3.27 11.47
CA ILE A 60 -2.37 -1.84 11.44
C ILE A 60 -1.84 -1.21 10.14
N LEU A 61 -2.57 -0.25 9.59
CA LEU A 61 -2.08 0.59 8.50
C LEU A 61 -1.49 1.89 9.05
N GLY A 62 -0.20 2.14 8.86
CA GLY A 62 0.47 3.42 9.12
C GLY A 62 0.44 4.33 7.90
N ASN A 63 0.14 5.62 8.10
CA ASN A 63 0.13 6.58 6.99
C ASN A 63 1.48 7.27 6.79
N THR A 64 2.16 6.96 5.68
CA THR A 64 3.50 7.46 5.38
C THR A 64 3.52 8.97 5.19
N TYR A 65 2.53 9.54 4.49
CA TYR A 65 2.47 10.98 4.22
C TYR A 65 2.43 11.80 5.52
N HIS A 66 1.55 11.41 6.45
CA HIS A 66 1.42 12.13 7.71
C HIS A 66 2.64 11.94 8.61
N LEU A 67 3.16 10.72 8.72
CA LEU A 67 4.35 10.42 9.52
C LEU A 67 5.60 11.13 9.02
N TYR A 68 5.77 11.24 7.69
CA TYR A 68 6.83 12.00 7.05
C TYR A 68 6.77 13.48 7.39
N LEU A 69 5.59 14.10 7.30
CA LEU A 69 5.45 15.52 7.61
C LEU A 69 5.58 15.80 9.12
N ARG A 70 5.07 14.90 9.96
CA ARG A 70 5.16 14.99 11.41
C ARG A 70 4.94 13.62 12.06
N PRO A 71 5.88 13.12 12.87
CA PRO A 71 7.06 13.82 13.38
C PRO A 71 8.26 13.91 12.41
N GLY A 72 8.25 13.15 11.31
CA GLY A 72 9.42 12.92 10.46
C GLY A 72 9.94 11.50 10.62
N ASP A 73 10.25 10.84 9.52
CA ASP A 73 10.65 9.43 9.49
C ASP A 73 12.00 9.16 10.17
N GLU A 74 12.94 10.11 10.10
CA GLU A 74 14.23 10.01 10.78
C GLU A 74 14.09 9.99 12.32
N ILE A 75 13.13 10.76 12.86
CA ILE A 75 12.84 10.76 14.30
C ILE A 75 12.23 9.43 14.71
N VAL A 76 11.28 8.91 13.92
CA VAL A 76 10.68 7.59 14.17
C VAL A 76 11.74 6.50 14.13
N ALA A 77 12.63 6.52 13.15
CA ALA A 77 13.75 5.58 13.04
C ALA A 77 14.68 5.67 14.26
N ALA A 78 15.05 6.88 14.69
CA ALA A 78 15.89 7.11 15.87
C ALA A 78 15.24 6.62 17.18
N MET A 79 13.91 6.55 17.24
CA MET A 79 13.15 5.99 18.36
C MET A 79 12.94 4.47 18.27
N GLY A 80 13.59 3.80 17.32
CA GLY A 80 13.53 2.35 17.15
C GLY A 80 12.45 1.88 16.17
N GLY A 81 11.99 2.74 15.27
CA GLY A 81 10.97 2.41 14.26
C GLY A 81 9.54 2.61 14.75
N LEU A 82 8.59 2.50 13.82
CA LEU A 82 7.19 2.84 14.03
C LEU A 82 6.54 1.97 15.10
N HIS A 83 6.85 0.67 15.14
CA HIS A 83 6.39 -0.27 16.18
C HIS A 83 6.68 0.24 17.59
N ASN A 84 7.94 0.58 17.87
CA ASN A 84 8.37 1.11 19.17
C ASN A 84 7.80 2.51 19.43
N PHE A 85 7.78 3.36 18.41
CA PHE A 85 7.26 4.72 18.52
C PHE A 85 5.77 4.74 18.91
N MET A 86 4.96 3.82 18.40
CA MET A 86 3.52 3.74 18.70
C MET A 86 3.13 2.73 19.78
N GLY A 87 4.08 1.92 20.26
CA GLY A 87 3.81 0.83 21.22
C GLY A 87 2.99 -0.32 20.64
N TRP A 88 3.08 -0.55 19.32
CA TRP A 88 2.44 -1.68 18.64
C TRP A 88 3.51 -2.70 18.25
N HIS A 89 3.34 -3.94 18.72
CA HIS A 89 4.32 -5.01 18.51
C HIS A 89 3.85 -6.09 17.53
N GLY A 90 2.73 -5.88 16.85
CA GLY A 90 2.26 -6.75 15.77
C GLY A 90 2.66 -6.22 14.38
N PRO A 91 2.22 -6.89 13.31
CA PRO A 91 2.46 -6.46 11.94
C PRO A 91 1.93 -5.04 11.63
N ILE A 92 2.69 -4.30 10.83
CA ILE A 92 2.31 -2.97 10.28
C ILE A 92 2.44 -2.98 8.76
N LEU A 93 1.44 -2.42 8.07
CA LEU A 93 1.52 -2.03 6.67
C LEU A 93 1.62 -0.51 6.57
N THR A 94 2.51 0.04 5.74
CA THR A 94 2.51 1.48 5.41
C THR A 94 2.07 1.71 3.98
N ASP A 95 1.21 2.70 3.75
CA ASP A 95 0.96 3.18 2.38
C ASP A 95 2.18 3.93 1.82
N SER A 96 2.21 4.20 0.51
CA SER A 96 3.34 4.88 -0.12
C SER A 96 3.35 6.41 0.12
N GLY A 97 2.26 6.95 0.67
CA GLY A 97 1.95 8.37 0.72
C GLY A 97 1.47 8.96 -0.62
N GLY A 98 1.44 8.16 -1.70
CA GLY A 98 1.00 8.60 -3.02
C GLY A 98 -0.41 9.17 -2.99
N PHE A 99 -1.38 8.38 -2.52
CA PHE A 99 -2.80 8.77 -2.53
C PHE A 99 -3.07 10.14 -1.88
N GLN A 100 -2.43 10.46 -0.75
CA GLN A 100 -2.59 11.74 -0.05
C GLN A 100 -1.97 12.88 -0.85
N VAL A 101 -0.83 12.65 -1.51
CA VAL A 101 -0.28 13.65 -2.42
C VAL A 101 -1.25 13.85 -3.61
N PHE A 102 -1.89 12.79 -4.12
CA PHE A 102 -2.89 12.89 -5.20
C PHE A 102 -4.28 13.36 -4.76
N SER A 103 -4.57 13.49 -3.47
CA SER A 103 -5.77 14.20 -3.02
C SER A 103 -5.55 15.73 -2.96
N LEU A 104 -4.29 16.19 -2.99
CA LEU A 104 -3.91 17.60 -3.00
C LEU A 104 -3.77 18.19 -4.42
N SER A 105 -4.77 17.98 -5.29
CA SER A 105 -4.72 18.34 -6.73
C SER A 105 -4.25 19.76 -7.04
N ASP A 106 -4.66 20.72 -6.23
CA ASP A 106 -4.44 22.13 -6.54
C ASP A 106 -3.01 22.58 -6.21
N THR A 107 -2.25 21.76 -5.46
CA THR A 107 -0.94 22.13 -4.93
C THR A 107 0.17 21.16 -5.30
N ARG A 108 -0.10 20.19 -6.19
CA ARG A 108 0.88 19.21 -6.65
C ARG A 108 1.33 19.44 -8.09
N LYS A 109 2.56 19.00 -8.40
CA LYS A 109 3.12 18.89 -9.74
C LYS A 109 3.71 17.50 -9.93
N ILE A 110 3.24 16.79 -10.95
CA ILE A 110 3.67 15.43 -11.28
C ILE A 110 4.52 15.49 -12.55
N ASP A 111 5.65 14.81 -12.54
CA ASP A 111 6.53 14.63 -13.70
C ASP A 111 6.99 13.16 -13.78
N ALA A 112 7.97 12.86 -14.64
CA ALA A 112 8.47 11.49 -14.81
C ALA A 112 9.23 10.95 -13.57
N ASP A 113 9.76 11.82 -12.72
CA ASP A 113 10.63 11.44 -11.62
C ASP A 113 9.88 11.26 -10.29
N GLY A 114 8.68 11.82 -10.16
CA GLY A 114 7.92 11.83 -8.91
C GLY A 114 6.90 12.97 -8.82
N VAL A 115 6.61 13.40 -7.59
CA VAL A 115 5.60 14.42 -7.29
C VAL A 115 6.11 15.47 -6.32
N THR A 116 6.00 16.75 -6.69
CA THR A 116 6.24 17.91 -5.83
C THR A 116 4.92 18.40 -5.28
N PHE A 117 4.83 18.70 -3.99
CA PHE A 117 3.60 19.19 -3.34
C PHE A 117 3.92 20.14 -2.19
N LYS A 118 2.89 20.85 -1.71
CA LYS A 118 2.98 21.68 -0.51
C LYS A 118 2.37 20.98 0.70
N SER A 119 3.05 21.06 1.83
CA SER A 119 2.59 20.57 3.12
C SER A 119 1.28 21.28 3.52
N HIS A 120 0.27 20.51 3.92
CA HIS A 120 -0.98 21.05 4.47
C HIS A 120 -0.81 21.63 5.88
N LEU A 121 0.35 21.40 6.53
CA LEU A 121 0.61 21.85 7.90
C LEU A 121 1.19 23.26 7.95
N ASP A 122 2.05 23.61 7.00
CA ASP A 122 2.83 24.87 7.03
C ASP A 122 3.11 25.46 5.63
N GLY A 123 2.66 24.81 4.55
CA GLY A 123 2.86 25.27 3.18
C GLY A 123 4.26 25.07 2.61
N SER A 124 5.16 24.41 3.34
CA SER A 124 6.51 24.08 2.85
C SER A 124 6.45 23.14 1.65
N GLU A 125 7.42 23.27 0.74
CA GLU A 125 7.48 22.44 -0.49
C GLU A 125 8.25 21.15 -0.23
N HIS A 126 7.69 20.03 -0.67
CA HIS A 126 8.26 18.69 -0.54
C HIS A 126 8.24 17.96 -1.87
N ARG A 127 9.13 16.97 -2.00
CA ARG A 127 9.26 16.14 -3.19
C ARG A 127 9.28 14.66 -2.83
N PHE A 128 8.31 13.92 -3.34
CA PHE A 128 8.28 12.46 -3.26
C PHE A 128 8.73 11.85 -4.59
N THR A 129 9.66 10.92 -4.51
CA THR A 129 10.07 10.03 -5.60
C THR A 129 9.92 8.59 -5.13
N PRO A 130 9.94 7.60 -6.03
CA PRO A 130 10.02 6.19 -5.66
C PRO A 130 11.07 5.90 -4.58
N GLU A 131 12.30 6.40 -4.74
CA GLU A 131 13.40 6.18 -3.80
C GLU A 131 13.13 6.83 -2.44
N LYS A 132 12.61 8.07 -2.44
CA LYS A 132 12.31 8.77 -1.18
C LYS A 132 11.16 8.09 -0.43
N SER A 133 10.11 7.66 -1.13
CA SER A 133 8.98 6.92 -0.51
C SER A 133 9.45 5.60 0.11
N ILE A 134 10.30 4.83 -0.59
CA ILE A 134 10.87 3.60 -0.05
C ILE A 134 11.76 3.90 1.15
N ALA A 135 12.66 4.87 1.07
CA ALA A 135 13.53 5.24 2.19
C ALA A 135 12.75 5.67 3.44
N ILE A 136 11.66 6.43 3.27
CA ILE A 136 10.77 6.80 4.38
C ILE A 136 10.15 5.55 5.00
N GLN A 137 9.56 4.66 4.20
CA GLN A 137 8.94 3.44 4.71
C GLN A 137 9.95 2.49 5.37
N GLU A 138 11.20 2.48 4.88
CA GLU A 138 12.30 1.75 5.50
C GLU A 138 12.74 2.33 6.84
N ASN A 139 12.73 3.65 6.98
CA ASN A 139 12.94 4.33 8.26
C ASN A 139 11.81 4.06 9.25
N LEU A 140 10.56 4.03 8.78
CA LEU A 140 9.41 3.64 9.60
C LEU A 140 9.49 2.17 10.04
N GLY A 141 10.09 1.30 9.23
CA GLY A 141 10.34 -0.10 9.60
C GLY A 141 9.09 -0.98 9.64
N ALA A 142 8.06 -0.66 8.85
CA ALA A 142 6.84 -1.46 8.72
C ALA A 142 7.08 -2.82 8.04
N ASP A 143 6.33 -3.86 8.41
CA ASP A 143 6.47 -5.20 7.87
C ASP A 143 6.10 -5.29 6.38
N ILE A 144 5.07 -4.53 5.96
CA ILE A 144 4.64 -4.43 4.56
C ILE A 144 4.74 -2.97 4.13
N ILE A 145 5.42 -2.73 3.03
CA ILE A 145 5.59 -1.40 2.42
C ILE A 145 5.00 -1.40 1.02
N MET A 146 4.42 -0.28 0.63
CA MET A 146 3.72 -0.14 -0.65
C MET A 146 4.60 0.61 -1.65
N MET A 147 4.64 0.14 -2.90
CA MET A 147 5.35 0.86 -3.95
C MET A 147 4.75 2.26 -4.17
N PHE A 148 5.58 3.23 -4.52
CA PHE A 148 5.09 4.55 -4.91
C PHE A 148 4.41 4.47 -6.29
N ASP A 149 3.15 4.89 -6.35
CA ASP A 149 2.32 4.85 -7.53
C ASP A 149 1.63 6.20 -7.75
N GLU A 150 0.95 6.34 -8.89
CA GLU A 150 -0.04 7.40 -9.07
C GLU A 150 -1.46 6.83 -9.08
N CYS A 151 -2.35 7.47 -8.32
CA CYS A 151 -3.75 7.12 -8.21
C CYS A 151 -4.62 8.11 -9.03
N PRO A 152 -4.88 7.82 -10.33
CA PRO A 152 -5.69 8.67 -11.18
C PRO A 152 -7.19 8.58 -10.86
N PRO A 153 -8.00 9.58 -11.25
CA PRO A 153 -9.46 9.42 -11.29
C PRO A 153 -9.85 8.23 -12.17
N PRO A 154 -10.83 7.39 -11.77
CA PRO A 154 -11.04 6.09 -12.41
C PRO A 154 -11.72 6.17 -13.78
N ASN A 155 -12.32 7.32 -14.13
CA ASN A 155 -13.18 7.50 -15.30
C ASN A 155 -12.47 8.12 -16.52
N ASP A 156 -11.28 8.70 -16.37
CA ASP A 156 -10.54 9.33 -17.47
C ASP A 156 -9.51 8.35 -18.03
N ARG A 157 -9.87 7.66 -19.11
CA ARG A 157 -9.00 6.65 -19.73
C ARG A 157 -7.65 7.21 -20.16
N ALA A 158 -7.63 8.36 -20.81
CA ALA A 158 -6.40 8.95 -21.34
C ALA A 158 -5.46 9.35 -20.19
N TYR A 159 -6.01 9.87 -19.09
CA TYR A 159 -5.23 10.17 -17.90
C TYR A 159 -4.72 8.89 -17.22
N VAL A 160 -5.54 7.85 -17.11
CA VAL A 160 -5.15 6.55 -16.55
C VAL A 160 -4.00 5.92 -17.35
N GLU A 161 -4.09 5.89 -18.68
CA GLU A 161 -3.00 5.41 -19.55
C GLU A 161 -1.71 6.20 -19.30
N LYS A 162 -1.81 7.54 -19.25
CA LYS A 162 -0.68 8.41 -18.93
C LYS A 162 -0.15 8.21 -17.51
N SER A 163 -0.99 7.80 -16.56
CA SER A 163 -0.57 7.48 -15.19
C SER A 163 0.23 6.18 -15.17
N LEU A 164 -0.19 5.16 -15.91
CA LEU A 164 0.52 3.88 -16.00
C LEU A 164 1.92 4.04 -16.60
N THR A 165 2.11 4.94 -17.56
CA THR A 165 3.45 5.24 -18.10
C THR A 165 4.41 5.86 -17.07
N ARG A 166 3.91 6.35 -15.93
CA ARG A 166 4.72 6.77 -14.77
C ARG A 166 4.81 5.67 -13.72
N THR A 167 3.68 5.09 -13.32
CA THR A 167 3.58 4.07 -12.26
C THR A 167 4.47 2.85 -12.56
N HIS A 168 4.53 2.38 -13.81
CA HIS A 168 5.33 1.20 -14.16
C HIS A 168 6.84 1.43 -14.04
N PRO A 169 7.44 2.49 -14.61
CA PRO A 169 8.83 2.84 -14.32
C PRO A 169 9.10 3.10 -12.83
N TRP A 170 8.17 3.72 -12.11
CA TRP A 170 8.30 3.94 -10.66
C TRP A 170 8.33 2.63 -9.86
N ALA A 171 7.56 1.62 -10.25
CA ALA A 171 7.60 0.31 -9.60
C ALA A 171 9.00 -0.33 -9.69
N LYS A 172 9.64 -0.28 -10.87
CA LYS A 172 11.02 -0.76 -11.04
C LYS A 172 12.02 0.00 -10.17
N ARG A 173 11.84 1.32 -10.05
CA ARG A 173 12.65 2.17 -9.17
C ARG A 173 12.44 1.84 -7.69
N CYS A 174 11.21 1.53 -7.28
CA CYS A 174 10.92 1.08 -5.91
C CYS A 174 11.64 -0.23 -5.58
N VAL A 175 11.59 -1.21 -6.50
CA VAL A 175 12.31 -2.49 -6.35
C VAL A 175 13.81 -2.26 -6.21
N ALA A 176 14.39 -1.41 -7.05
CA ALA A 176 15.82 -1.10 -7.00
C ALA A 176 16.23 -0.30 -5.76
N ALA A 177 15.35 0.55 -5.23
CA ALA A 177 15.62 1.40 -4.07
C ALA A 177 15.54 0.66 -2.73
N LYS A 178 14.78 -0.45 -2.68
CA LYS A 178 14.57 -1.22 -1.46
C LYS A 178 15.81 -2.02 -1.09
N ILE A 179 16.28 -1.84 0.13
CA ILE A 179 17.48 -2.48 0.66
C ILE A 179 17.22 -3.31 1.92
N ARG A 180 16.16 -3.01 2.69
CA ARG A 180 15.83 -3.71 3.92
C ARG A 180 15.16 -5.04 3.63
N PRO A 181 15.75 -6.18 4.03
CA PRO A 181 15.24 -7.49 3.63
C PRO A 181 14.17 -8.03 4.61
N ASP A 182 13.81 -7.25 5.62
CA ASP A 182 12.79 -7.52 6.64
C ASP A 182 11.49 -6.76 6.38
N GLN A 183 11.30 -6.20 5.18
CA GLN A 183 10.05 -5.55 4.79
C GLN A 183 9.57 -6.11 3.45
N ALA A 184 8.30 -6.46 3.32
CA ALA A 184 7.70 -6.95 2.09
C ALA A 184 7.24 -5.77 1.22
N LEU A 185 7.73 -5.66 -0.03
CA LEU A 185 7.27 -4.62 -0.95
C LEU A 185 6.11 -5.11 -1.80
N PHE A 186 4.95 -4.50 -1.63
CA PHE A 186 3.76 -4.83 -2.41
C PHE A 186 3.63 -3.92 -3.63
N GLY A 187 3.32 -4.54 -4.77
CA GLY A 187 2.98 -3.80 -5.99
C GLY A 187 1.56 -3.23 -5.92
N ILE A 188 1.27 -2.14 -6.62
CA ILE A 188 -0.10 -1.58 -6.69
C ILE A 188 -0.59 -1.62 -8.14
N VAL A 189 -1.57 -2.48 -8.39
CA VAL A 189 -2.26 -2.55 -9.67
C VAL A 189 -3.13 -1.30 -9.84
N GLN A 190 -2.86 -0.54 -10.90
CA GLN A 190 -3.66 0.61 -11.34
C GLN A 190 -4.38 0.27 -12.66
N GLY A 191 -5.20 1.18 -13.18
CA GLY A 191 -5.92 0.98 -14.44
C GLY A 191 -7.35 1.51 -14.48
N GLY A 192 -7.78 2.24 -13.44
CA GLY A 192 -9.14 2.79 -13.37
C GLY A 192 -10.20 1.69 -13.49
N LYS A 193 -11.24 1.95 -14.28
CA LYS A 193 -12.30 0.96 -14.59
C LYS A 193 -12.13 0.26 -15.93
N PHE A 194 -10.92 0.23 -16.48
CA PHE A 194 -10.64 -0.30 -17.82
C PHE A 194 -9.95 -1.67 -17.72
N GLN A 195 -10.63 -2.71 -18.19
CA GLN A 195 -10.17 -4.11 -18.09
C GLN A 195 -8.77 -4.31 -18.68
N ASP A 196 -8.54 -3.83 -19.90
CA ASP A 196 -7.29 -4.00 -20.61
C ASP A 196 -6.11 -3.34 -19.87
N LEU A 197 -6.33 -2.15 -19.29
CA LEU A 197 -5.32 -1.44 -18.51
C LEU A 197 -5.04 -2.13 -17.17
N ARG A 198 -6.08 -2.65 -16.51
CA ARG A 198 -5.96 -3.41 -15.25
C ARG A 198 -5.15 -4.69 -15.46
N VAL A 199 -5.49 -5.46 -16.48
CA VAL A 199 -4.79 -6.72 -16.82
C VAL A 199 -3.34 -6.43 -17.21
N ALA A 200 -3.09 -5.45 -18.07
CA ALA A 200 -1.73 -5.07 -18.45
C ALA A 200 -0.89 -4.61 -17.24
N SER A 201 -1.49 -3.84 -16.32
CA SER A 201 -0.78 -3.42 -15.11
C SER A 201 -0.49 -4.59 -14.17
N ALA A 202 -1.41 -5.54 -14.02
CA ALA A 202 -1.18 -6.72 -13.19
C ALA A 202 -0.05 -7.59 -13.75
N GLN A 203 -0.08 -7.86 -15.06
CA GLN A 203 0.95 -8.64 -15.76
C GLN A 203 2.33 -8.00 -15.63
N PHE A 204 2.44 -6.69 -15.84
CA PHE A 204 3.70 -5.96 -15.66
C PHE A 204 4.26 -6.11 -14.24
N LEU A 205 3.41 -5.98 -13.21
CA LEU A 205 3.87 -6.08 -11.81
C LEU A 205 4.25 -7.50 -11.43
N MET A 206 3.65 -8.51 -12.05
CA MET A 206 4.00 -9.92 -11.86
C MET A 206 5.41 -10.25 -12.36
N GLU A 207 5.89 -9.57 -13.40
CA GLU A 207 7.28 -9.69 -13.87
C GLU A 207 8.31 -9.25 -12.81
N LEU A 208 7.89 -8.45 -11.82
CA LEU A 208 8.75 -7.98 -10.73
C LEU A 208 8.84 -8.96 -9.55
N ASP A 209 8.08 -10.06 -9.57
CA ASP A 209 8.06 -11.12 -8.55
C ASP A 209 8.02 -10.60 -7.10
N LEU A 210 6.99 -9.83 -6.79
CA LEU A 210 6.85 -9.18 -5.48
C LEU A 210 6.17 -10.10 -4.46
N PRO A 211 6.43 -9.95 -3.15
CA PRO A 211 5.77 -10.75 -2.10
C PRO A 211 4.23 -10.62 -2.04
N GLY A 212 3.66 -9.58 -2.63
CA GLY A 212 2.21 -9.36 -2.64
C GLY A 212 1.77 -8.26 -3.60
N TYR A 213 0.47 -8.21 -3.87
CA TYR A 213 -0.12 -7.30 -4.84
C TYR A 213 -1.37 -6.63 -4.28
N ALA A 214 -1.36 -5.30 -4.28
CA ALA A 214 -2.51 -4.49 -3.95
C ALA A 214 -3.28 -4.05 -5.20
N ILE A 215 -4.56 -3.77 -5.00
CA ILE A 215 -5.47 -3.23 -6.01
C ILE A 215 -5.81 -1.81 -5.58
N GLY A 216 -5.18 -0.84 -6.26
CA GLY A 216 -5.35 0.59 -6.00
C GLY A 216 -6.32 1.26 -6.97
N GLY A 217 -6.64 2.53 -6.73
CA GLY A 217 -7.50 3.32 -7.62
C GLY A 217 -8.94 2.80 -7.72
N LEU A 218 -9.43 2.19 -6.64
CA LEU A 218 -10.83 1.84 -6.40
C LEU A 218 -11.29 2.54 -5.10
N ALA A 219 -12.60 2.58 -4.86
CA ALA A 219 -13.30 3.40 -3.88
C ALA A 219 -13.03 4.91 -4.02
N VAL A 220 -12.81 5.38 -5.26
CA VAL A 220 -12.39 6.77 -5.55
C VAL A 220 -13.35 7.50 -6.51
N GLY A 221 -14.53 6.93 -6.76
CA GLY A 221 -15.61 7.59 -7.51
C GLY A 221 -16.37 6.65 -8.45
N GLU A 222 -15.95 5.40 -8.58
CA GLU A 222 -16.69 4.36 -9.29
C GLU A 222 -17.82 3.78 -8.42
N THR A 223 -18.77 3.11 -9.06
CA THR A 223 -19.85 2.39 -8.38
C THR A 223 -19.36 1.05 -7.79
N LYS A 224 -20.05 0.52 -6.78
CA LYS A 224 -19.74 -0.83 -6.24
C LYS A 224 -19.75 -1.92 -7.33
N SER A 225 -20.64 -1.80 -8.32
CA SER A 225 -20.71 -2.74 -9.43
C SER A 225 -19.47 -2.68 -10.31
N GLU A 226 -18.98 -1.48 -10.62
CA GLU A 226 -17.74 -1.30 -11.38
C GLU A 226 -16.52 -1.81 -10.60
N MET A 227 -16.48 -1.56 -9.28
CA MET A 227 -15.44 -2.09 -8.40
C MET A 227 -15.40 -3.62 -8.45
N TYR A 228 -16.53 -4.30 -8.25
CA TYR A 228 -16.60 -5.77 -8.32
C TYR A 228 -16.21 -6.30 -9.69
N GLN A 229 -16.65 -5.63 -10.76
CA GLN A 229 -16.26 -6.01 -12.11
C GLN A 229 -14.73 -5.94 -12.32
N VAL A 230 -14.06 -4.93 -11.76
CA VAL A 230 -12.58 -4.85 -11.78
C VAL A 230 -11.95 -6.01 -11.00
N LEU A 231 -12.52 -6.39 -9.86
CA LEU A 231 -12.03 -7.54 -9.08
C LEU A 231 -12.18 -8.85 -9.86
N ASP A 232 -13.33 -9.06 -10.52
CA ASP A 232 -13.58 -10.24 -11.36
C ASP A 232 -12.58 -10.36 -12.51
N TRP A 233 -12.15 -9.24 -13.09
CA TRP A 233 -11.12 -9.22 -14.14
C TRP A 233 -9.72 -9.56 -13.63
N LEU A 234 -9.40 -9.15 -12.40
CA LEU A 234 -8.08 -9.33 -11.81
C LEU A 234 -7.91 -10.70 -11.14
N ASP A 235 -9.00 -11.31 -10.66
CA ASP A 235 -8.97 -12.60 -9.97
C ASP A 235 -8.24 -13.72 -10.75
N PRO A 236 -8.53 -13.97 -12.05
CA PRO A 236 -7.84 -15.01 -12.82
C PRO A 236 -6.43 -14.60 -13.26
N VAL A 237 -6.04 -13.33 -13.08
CA VAL A 237 -4.77 -12.78 -13.57
C VAL A 237 -3.72 -12.73 -12.45
N LEU A 238 -4.11 -12.24 -11.26
CA LEU A 238 -3.19 -12.10 -10.14
C LEU A 238 -2.77 -13.48 -9.60
N PRO A 239 -1.54 -13.62 -9.09
CA PRO A 239 -1.09 -14.86 -8.48
C PRO A 239 -2.01 -15.28 -7.34
N GLN A 240 -2.37 -16.56 -7.32
CA GLN A 240 -3.28 -17.15 -6.34
C GLN A 240 -2.56 -17.45 -5.02
N ASP A 241 -1.27 -17.73 -5.09
CA ASP A 241 -0.33 -18.07 -4.01
C ASP A 241 0.28 -16.85 -3.32
N LYS A 242 -0.22 -15.64 -3.61
CA LYS A 242 0.26 -14.39 -2.98
C LYS A 242 -0.90 -13.60 -2.36
N PRO A 243 -0.64 -12.80 -1.30
CA PRO A 243 -1.64 -11.96 -0.68
C PRO A 243 -2.12 -10.88 -1.66
N ARG A 244 -3.43 -10.60 -1.58
CA ARG A 244 -4.10 -9.59 -2.40
C ARG A 244 -4.72 -8.54 -1.50
N TYR A 245 -4.29 -7.29 -1.65
CA TYR A 245 -4.72 -6.18 -0.78
C TYR A 245 -5.63 -5.21 -1.54
N LEU A 246 -6.93 -5.21 -1.24
CA LEU A 246 -7.86 -4.21 -1.77
C LEU A 246 -7.78 -2.91 -0.96
N MET A 247 -7.24 -1.85 -1.56
CA MET A 247 -6.96 -0.59 -0.86
C MET A 247 -8.22 0.27 -0.74
N GLY A 248 -8.46 0.85 0.45
CA GLY A 248 -9.48 1.90 0.64
C GLY A 248 -10.93 1.41 0.77
N VAL A 249 -11.18 0.10 0.83
CA VAL A 249 -12.52 -0.48 1.01
C VAL A 249 -12.71 -0.91 2.47
N GLY A 250 -13.88 -0.65 3.05
CA GLY A 250 -14.14 -1.02 4.45
C GLY A 250 -15.61 -1.08 4.88
N ALA A 251 -16.57 -0.79 3.99
CA ALA A 251 -17.99 -1.02 4.31
C ALA A 251 -18.31 -2.52 4.24
N PRO A 252 -19.06 -3.08 5.20
CA PRO A 252 -19.56 -4.46 5.14
C PRO A 252 -20.45 -4.74 3.92
#